data_AF-I2GSA3-F1
#
_entry.id   AF-I2GSA3-F1
#
_cell.length_a   1.000
_cell.length_b   1.000
_cell.length_c   1.000
_cell.angle_alpha   90.00
_cell.angle_beta   90.00
_cell.angle_gamma   90.00
#
_symmetry.space_group_name_H-M   'P 1'
#
loop_
_entity.id
_entity.type
_entity.pdbx_description
1 polymer ?
#
loop_
_entity_poly.entity_id
_entity_poly.type
_entity_poly.pdbx_seq_one_letter_code
_entity_poly.pdbx_strand_id
1 'polypeptide(L)'
;MQITVNADLSPFASLITYVHEVAHADVETTRRMQRRRRRVAPHGIEWQTAFLRLMQPLLTEAVFPLSILEPLQDYMQKPAATTYAHPGLMMALRKVDVQKAGSIAPDRQLLRDVPEGQAFVLNKKTFVRGTMRRTRVVCKEVPSGKSYAILAHAWVETK
;
A
#
# COMPACT_ATOMS: atom_id res chain seq x y z
N MET A 1 11.66 -16.88 -7.82
CA MET A 1 10.92 -15.76 -7.20
C MET A 1 9.46 -15.97 -7.54
N GLN A 2 8.57 -15.95 -6.56
CA GLN A 2 7.13 -16.04 -6.76
C GLN A 2 6.54 -14.67 -6.43
N ILE A 3 5.77 -14.10 -7.35
CA ILE A 3 5.09 -12.81 -7.15
C ILE A 3 3.62 -13.10 -6.85
N THR A 4 3.12 -12.60 -5.73
CA THR A 4 1.70 -12.64 -5.36
C THR A 4 1.20 -11.22 -5.14
N VAL A 5 -0.02 -10.94 -5.62
CA VAL A 5 -0.67 -9.63 -5.48
C VAL A 5 -2.01 -9.85 -4.78
N ASN A 6 -2.38 -8.95 -3.88
CA ASN A 6 -3.65 -9.03 -3.17
C ASN A 6 -4.82 -8.85 -4.15
N ALA A 7 -5.79 -9.76 -4.11
CA ALA A 7 -6.99 -9.70 -4.96
C ALA A 7 -7.88 -8.47 -4.67
N ASP A 8 -7.78 -7.92 -3.46
CA ASP A 8 -8.63 -6.83 -2.98
C ASP A 8 -8.13 -5.42 -3.37
N LEU A 9 -7.00 -5.31 -4.07
CA LEU A 9 -6.46 -4.03 -4.53
C LEU A 9 -7.15 -3.55 -5.81
N SER A 10 -7.35 -2.23 -5.97
CA SER A 10 -7.72 -1.68 -7.28
C SER A 10 -6.72 -2.09 -8.36
N PRO A 11 -7.14 -2.14 -9.65
CA PRO A 11 -6.26 -2.50 -10.76
C PRO A 11 -5.01 -1.63 -10.81
N PHE A 12 -5.12 -0.35 -10.45
CA PHE A 12 -3.99 0.59 -10.40
C PHE A 12 -3.01 0.23 -9.28
N ALA A 13 -3.49 -0.02 -8.06
CA ALA A 13 -2.63 -0.44 -6.96
C ALA A 13 -1.97 -1.79 -7.26
N SER A 14 -2.72 -2.74 -7.83
CA SER A 14 -2.21 -4.03 -8.27
C SER A 14 -1.12 -3.92 -9.33
N LEU A 15 -1.30 -3.05 -10.34
CA LEU A 15 -0.29 -2.82 -11.38
C LEU A 15 0.99 -2.23 -10.79
N ILE A 16 0.88 -1.21 -9.93
CA ILE A 16 2.05 -0.60 -9.28
C ILE A 16 2.79 -1.63 -8.42
N THR A 17 2.07 -2.43 -7.64
CA THR A 17 2.65 -3.52 -6.84
C THR A 17 3.28 -4.60 -7.72
N TYR A 18 2.66 -4.97 -8.83
CA TYR A 18 3.24 -5.94 -9.75
C TYR A 18 4.58 -5.44 -10.31
N VAL A 19 4.62 -4.20 -10.81
CA VAL A 19 5.86 -3.63 -11.38
C VAL A 19 6.95 -3.45 -10.31
N HIS A 20 6.56 -3.15 -9.06
CA HIS A 20 7.49 -3.14 -7.91
C HIS A 20 8.21 -4.48 -7.75
N GLU A 21 7.46 -5.59 -7.78
CA GLU A 21 8.04 -6.92 -7.64
C GLU A 21 8.82 -7.35 -8.88
N VAL A 22 8.36 -6.98 -10.09
CA VAL A 22 9.12 -7.18 -11.34
C VAL A 22 10.47 -6.45 -11.29
N ALA A 23 10.53 -5.25 -10.70
CA ALA A 23 11.79 -4.52 -10.54
C ALA A 23 12.78 -5.26 -9.63
N HIS A 24 12.32 -5.95 -8.57
CA HIS A 24 13.19 -6.86 -7.80
C HIS A 24 13.70 -8.02 -8.65
N ALA A 25 12.84 -8.63 -9.46
CA ALA A 25 13.24 -9.70 -10.39
C ALA A 25 14.29 -9.23 -11.39
N ASP A 26 14.09 -8.05 -11.98
CA ASP A 26 14.96 -7.46 -13.00
C ASP A 26 16.37 -7.20 -12.44
N VAL A 27 16.44 -6.60 -11.24
CA VAL A 27 17.71 -6.38 -10.54
C VAL A 27 18.41 -7.70 -10.22
N GLU A 28 17.68 -8.68 -9.68
CA GLU A 28 18.25 -9.99 -9.34
C GLU A 28 18.76 -10.73 -10.58
N THR A 29 18.00 -10.67 -11.68
CA THR A 29 18.34 -11.30 -12.96
C THR A 29 19.59 -10.66 -13.57
N THR A 30 19.60 -9.33 -13.67
CA THR A 30 20.73 -8.56 -14.19
C THR A 30 22.00 -8.86 -13.40
N ARG A 31 21.87 -8.95 -12.08
CA ARG A 31 22.99 -9.28 -11.21
C ARG A 31 23.57 -10.66 -11.43
N ARG A 32 22.71 -11.67 -11.60
CA ARG A 32 23.13 -13.04 -11.91
C ARG A 32 23.87 -13.08 -13.24
N MET A 33 23.35 -12.40 -14.27
CA MET A 33 23.99 -12.30 -15.58
C MET A 33 25.37 -11.64 -15.50
N GLN A 34 25.51 -10.57 -14.71
CA GLN A 34 26.78 -9.85 -14.51
C GLN A 34 27.74 -10.53 -13.52
N ARG A 35 27.41 -11.74 -13.01
CA ARG A 35 28.20 -12.48 -12.01
C ARG A 35 28.55 -11.66 -10.76
N ARG A 36 27.71 -10.67 -10.40
CA ARG A 36 27.93 -9.79 -9.24
C ARG A 36 27.56 -10.51 -7.95
N ARG A 37 28.54 -10.72 -7.06
CA ARG A 37 28.34 -11.41 -5.77
C ARG A 37 27.77 -10.52 -4.64
N ARG A 38 27.91 -9.19 -4.71
CA ARG A 38 27.52 -8.26 -3.62
C ARG A 38 26.02 -8.03 -3.52
N ARG A 39 25.37 -8.49 -2.45
CA ARG A 39 23.93 -8.28 -2.16
C ARG A 39 23.53 -6.81 -2.38
N VAL A 40 22.41 -6.61 -3.09
CA VAL A 40 21.87 -5.29 -3.40
C VAL A 40 20.83 -4.98 -2.33
N ALA A 41 20.85 -3.74 -1.87
CA ALA A 41 19.90 -3.29 -0.88
C ALA A 41 18.48 -3.37 -1.48
N PRO A 42 17.51 -3.99 -0.77
CA PRO A 42 16.12 -3.91 -1.18
C PRO A 42 15.73 -2.44 -1.26
N HIS A 43 15.08 -2.06 -2.37
CA HIS A 43 14.65 -0.69 -2.64
C HIS A 43 15.79 0.35 -2.70
N GLY A 44 17.04 -0.11 -2.89
CA GLY A 44 18.21 0.73 -3.15
C GLY A 44 18.23 1.32 -4.56
N ILE A 45 19.32 2.03 -4.90
CA ILE A 45 19.42 2.78 -6.16
C ILE A 45 19.20 1.90 -7.40
N GLU A 46 19.69 0.66 -7.40
CA GLU A 46 19.49 -0.27 -8.52
C GLU A 46 18.01 -0.62 -8.70
N TRP A 47 17.29 -0.87 -7.59
CA TRP A 47 15.86 -1.12 -7.62
C TRP A 47 15.07 0.13 -8.02
N GLN A 48 15.40 1.30 -7.48
CA GLN A 48 14.71 2.55 -7.84
C GLN A 48 14.86 2.86 -9.33
N THR A 49 16.06 2.63 -9.88
CA THR A 49 16.34 2.79 -11.31
C THR A 49 15.54 1.81 -12.16
N ALA A 50 15.52 0.52 -11.79
CA ALA A 50 14.75 -0.50 -12.49
C ALA A 50 13.24 -0.20 -12.42
N PHE A 51 12.74 0.17 -11.24
CA PHE A 51 11.34 0.46 -11.02
C PHE A 51 10.88 1.67 -11.83
N LEU A 52 11.64 2.76 -11.84
CA LEU A 52 11.36 3.93 -12.66
C LEU A 52 11.34 3.57 -14.16
N ARG A 53 12.37 2.86 -14.64
CA ARG A 53 12.46 2.42 -16.05
C ARG A 53 11.25 1.58 -16.47
N LEU A 54 10.82 0.66 -15.62
CA LEU A 54 9.70 -0.25 -15.90
C LEU A 54 8.34 0.45 -15.80
N MET A 55 8.21 1.43 -14.90
CA MET A 55 6.98 2.22 -14.76
C MET A 55 6.82 3.25 -15.87
N GLN A 56 7.90 3.84 -16.39
CA GLN A 56 7.87 4.94 -17.36
C GLN A 56 6.88 4.75 -18.53
N PRO A 57 6.86 3.62 -19.27
CA PRO A 57 5.91 3.43 -20.37
C PRO A 57 4.45 3.32 -19.92
N LEU A 58 4.20 3.08 -18.63
CA LEU A 58 2.86 2.94 -18.05
C LEU A 58 2.33 4.27 -17.49
N LEU A 59 3.17 5.30 -17.33
CA LEU A 59 2.79 6.61 -16.77
C LEU A 59 2.06 7.49 -17.80
N THR A 60 0.91 7.00 -18.29
CA THR A 60 0.09 7.69 -19.29
C THR A 60 -1.38 7.71 -18.87
N GLU A 61 -2.15 8.66 -19.40
CA GLU A 61 -3.60 8.76 -19.13
C GLU A 61 -4.41 7.58 -19.67
N ALA A 62 -3.86 6.84 -20.65
CA ALA A 62 -4.47 5.61 -21.16
C ALA A 62 -4.42 4.45 -20.14
N VAL A 63 -3.49 4.51 -19.18
CA VAL A 63 -3.29 3.46 -18.17
C VAL A 63 -3.78 3.92 -16.80
N PHE A 64 -3.50 5.16 -16.40
CA PHE A 64 -3.91 5.71 -15.11
C PHE A 64 -4.78 6.96 -15.30
N PRO A 65 -5.93 7.08 -14.62
CA PRO A 65 -6.68 8.33 -14.62
C PRO A 65 -5.83 9.45 -14.02
N LEU A 66 -6.04 10.69 -14.46
CA LEU A 66 -5.22 11.85 -14.06
C LEU A 66 -5.10 12.00 -12.54
N SER A 67 -6.19 11.71 -11.81
CA SER A 67 -6.22 11.75 -10.34
C SER A 67 -5.24 10.80 -9.64
N ILE A 68 -4.78 9.74 -10.33
CA ILE A 68 -3.72 8.83 -9.87
C ILE A 68 -2.40 9.15 -10.55
N LEU A 69 -2.42 9.48 -11.84
CA LEU A 69 -1.22 9.70 -12.64
C LEU A 69 -0.33 10.82 -12.06
N GLU A 70 -0.91 11.97 -11.71
CA GLU A 70 -0.15 13.09 -11.15
C GLU A 70 0.60 12.72 -9.86
N PRO A 71 -0.05 12.22 -8.79
CA PRO A 71 0.66 11.83 -7.58
C PRO A 71 1.55 10.59 -7.78
N LEU A 72 1.29 9.76 -8.79
CA LEU A 72 2.15 8.64 -9.13
C LEU A 72 3.46 9.12 -9.78
N GLN A 73 3.40 10.11 -10.68
CA GLN A 73 4.59 10.73 -11.27
C GLN A 73 5.46 11.40 -10.20
N ASP A 74 4.85 12.10 -9.24
CA ASP A 74 5.56 12.67 -8.08
C ASP A 74 6.25 11.58 -7.24
N TYR A 75 5.51 10.51 -6.90
CA TYR A 75 6.06 9.35 -6.19
C TYR A 75 7.25 8.70 -6.92
N MET A 76 7.22 8.64 -8.25
CA MET A 76 8.27 8.05 -9.07
C MET A 76 9.59 8.84 -9.07
N GLN A 77 9.60 10.10 -8.61
CA GLN A 77 10.85 10.85 -8.43
C GLN A 77 11.70 10.26 -7.29
N LYS A 78 11.06 9.69 -6.27
CA LYS A 78 11.72 9.05 -5.13
C LYS A 78 10.88 7.87 -4.62
N PRO A 79 10.83 6.76 -5.38
CA PRO A 79 9.97 5.65 -5.03
C PRO A 79 10.49 4.95 -3.77
N ALA A 80 9.56 4.37 -3.01
CA ALA A 80 9.84 3.74 -1.72
C ALA A 80 9.41 2.27 -1.72
N ALA A 81 9.64 1.59 -0.59
CA ALA A 81 9.18 0.22 -0.39
C ALA A 81 7.65 0.05 -0.48
N THR A 82 6.89 1.14 -0.35
CA THR A 82 5.44 1.12 -0.40
C THR A 82 4.87 2.46 -0.85
N THR A 83 3.78 2.42 -1.62
CA THR A 83 3.00 3.62 -2.01
C THR A 83 2.41 4.35 -0.79
N TYR A 84 2.24 3.65 0.35
CA TYR A 84 1.82 4.27 1.62
C TYR A 84 2.82 5.28 2.18
N ALA A 85 4.07 5.27 1.72
CA ALA A 85 5.04 6.30 2.08
C ALA A 85 4.73 7.66 1.44
N HIS A 86 3.82 7.70 0.46
CA HIS A 86 3.46 8.90 -0.28
C HIS A 86 1.99 9.28 -0.05
N PRO A 87 1.69 10.28 0.79
CA PRO A 87 0.31 10.61 1.18
C PRO A 87 -0.62 10.89 0.00
N GLY A 88 -0.16 11.65 -1.01
CA GLY A 88 -0.96 11.99 -2.19
C GLY A 88 -1.41 10.76 -2.98
N LEU A 89 -0.45 9.96 -3.44
CA LEU A 89 -0.70 8.70 -4.15
C LEU A 89 -1.54 7.72 -3.32
N MET A 90 -1.25 7.58 -2.03
CA MET A 90 -2.03 6.75 -1.12
C MET A 90 -3.51 7.16 -1.14
N MET A 91 -3.80 8.46 -0.97
CA MET A 91 -5.16 8.97 -0.98
C MET A 91 -5.85 8.78 -2.34
N ALA A 92 -5.13 8.99 -3.44
CA ALA A 92 -5.65 8.79 -4.79
C ALA A 92 -6.07 7.34 -5.05
N LEU A 93 -5.21 6.38 -4.74
CA LEU A 93 -5.51 4.94 -4.91
C LEU A 93 -6.71 4.52 -4.05
N ARG A 94 -6.77 5.02 -2.80
CA ARG A 94 -7.89 4.74 -1.89
C ARG A 94 -9.24 5.21 -2.39
N LYS A 95 -9.30 6.38 -3.02
CA LYS A 95 -10.56 6.90 -3.57
C LYS A 95 -11.15 5.94 -4.61
N VAL A 96 -10.29 5.33 -5.43
CA VAL A 96 -10.71 4.32 -6.42
C VAL A 96 -11.15 3.02 -5.75
N ASP A 97 -10.42 2.56 -4.72
CA ASP A 97 -10.82 1.37 -3.96
C ASP A 97 -12.22 1.54 -3.34
N VAL A 98 -12.52 2.72 -2.77
CA VAL A 98 -13.82 3.06 -2.17
C VAL A 98 -14.95 3.09 -3.22
N GLN A 99 -14.70 3.66 -4.41
CA GLN A 99 -15.68 3.69 -5.49
C GLN A 99 -16.03 2.29 -6.00
N LYS A 100 -15.05 1.38 -6.07
CA LYS A 100 -15.28 -0.03 -6.44
C LYS A 100 -16.07 -0.81 -5.41
N ALA A 101 -15.90 -0.51 -4.12
CA ALA A 101 -16.55 -1.23 -3.04
C ALA A 101 -18.06 -0.98 -2.93
N GLY A 102 -18.62 -0.05 -3.73
CA GLY A 102 -20.06 0.19 -3.86
C GLY A 102 -20.69 0.65 -2.55
N SER A 103 -20.74 1.96 -2.34
CA SER A 103 -21.29 2.60 -1.13
C SER A 103 -20.51 2.20 0.13
N ILE A 104 -19.84 3.17 0.75
CA ILE A 104 -19.40 3.02 2.14
C ILE A 104 -20.68 2.65 2.92
N ALA A 105 -20.75 1.42 3.44
CA ALA A 105 -21.78 1.09 4.42
C ALA A 105 -21.73 2.19 5.49
N PRO A 106 -22.87 2.77 5.91
CA PRO A 106 -22.91 4.02 6.69
C PRO A 106 -22.10 3.98 8.00
N ASP A 107 -21.63 2.81 8.41
CA ASP A 107 -20.83 2.49 9.58
C ASP A 107 -19.30 2.33 9.32
N ARG A 108 -18.83 2.52 8.07
CA ARG A 108 -17.41 2.44 7.72
C ARG A 108 -16.69 3.78 7.83
N GLN A 109 -15.62 3.81 8.63
CA GLN A 109 -14.75 4.97 8.79
C GLN A 109 -13.27 4.55 8.86
N LEU A 110 -12.34 5.53 8.83
CA LEU A 110 -10.92 5.26 9.01
C LEU A 110 -10.62 5.03 10.50
N LEU A 111 -9.74 4.08 10.81
CA LEU A 111 -9.35 3.78 12.20
C LEU A 111 -8.79 4.98 12.98
N ARG A 112 -8.13 5.93 12.30
CA ARG A 112 -7.65 7.16 12.94
C ARG A 112 -8.80 8.02 13.48
N ASP A 113 -9.95 7.98 12.81
CA ASP A 113 -11.13 8.80 13.09
C ASP A 113 -12.02 8.13 14.16
N VAL A 114 -11.85 6.82 14.39
CA VAL A 114 -12.46 6.11 15.53
C VAL A 114 -11.95 6.71 16.85
N PRO A 115 -12.82 7.02 17.83
CA PRO A 115 -12.44 7.41 19.18
C PRO A 115 -11.60 6.36 19.95
N GLU A 116 -10.66 6.81 20.77
CA GLU A 116 -9.90 5.92 21.65
C GLU A 116 -10.82 5.21 22.66
N GLY A 117 -10.60 3.91 22.89
CA GLY A 117 -11.45 3.08 23.72
C GLY A 117 -12.69 2.53 23.01
N GLN A 118 -13.04 3.01 21.81
CA GLN A 118 -14.19 2.49 21.07
C GLN A 118 -13.86 1.15 20.38
N ALA A 119 -14.85 0.26 20.34
CA ALA A 119 -14.76 -1.01 19.64
C ALA A 119 -15.05 -0.84 18.14
N PHE A 120 -14.34 -1.61 17.32
CA PHE A 120 -14.55 -1.67 15.87
C PHE A 120 -14.32 -3.09 15.36
N VAL A 121 -14.81 -3.37 14.16
CA VAL A 121 -14.61 -4.64 13.45
C VAL A 121 -13.65 -4.43 12.29
N LEU A 122 -12.66 -5.32 12.18
CA LEU A 122 -11.74 -5.43 11.05
C LEU A 122 -11.55 -6.91 10.72
N ASN A 123 -11.75 -7.32 9.47
CA ASN A 123 -11.58 -8.70 9.01
C ASN A 123 -12.32 -9.72 9.90
N LYS A 124 -13.60 -9.45 10.22
CA LYS A 124 -14.47 -10.29 11.08
C LYS A 124 -13.99 -10.45 12.53
N LYS A 125 -13.01 -9.66 12.97
CA LYS A 125 -12.48 -9.62 14.33
C LYS A 125 -12.82 -8.30 14.99
N THR A 126 -13.19 -8.36 16.27
CA THR A 126 -13.48 -7.17 17.08
C THR A 126 -12.23 -6.71 17.80
N PHE A 127 -11.95 -5.41 17.70
CA PHE A 127 -10.84 -4.75 18.36
C PHE A 127 -11.33 -3.56 19.18
N VAL A 128 -10.57 -3.17 20.19
CA VAL A 128 -10.70 -1.88 20.87
C VAL A 128 -9.56 -0.98 20.40
N ARG A 129 -9.89 0.23 19.98
CA ARG A 129 -8.89 1.22 19.57
C ARG A 129 -8.12 1.71 20.80
N GLY A 130 -6.79 1.64 20.74
CA GLY A 130 -5.90 2.31 21.69
C GLY A 130 -5.24 3.53 21.07
N THR A 131 -3.99 3.78 21.45
CA THR A 131 -3.27 5.00 21.10
C THR A 131 -2.68 4.97 19.69
N MET A 132 -2.74 6.10 18.99
CA MET A 132 -2.10 6.31 17.69
C MET A 132 -0.59 6.53 17.84
N ARG A 133 0.20 5.88 16.96
CA ARG A 133 1.66 5.92 16.88
C ARG A 133 2.07 6.15 15.42
N ARG A 134 2.36 7.40 15.05
CA ARG A 134 2.70 7.83 13.68
C ARG A 134 1.62 7.42 12.68
N THR A 135 1.84 6.32 11.94
CA THR A 135 0.94 5.83 10.88
C THR A 135 0.10 4.62 11.30
N ARG A 136 0.25 4.14 12.53
CA ARG A 136 -0.46 2.97 13.06
C ARG A 136 -1.17 3.29 14.36
N VAL A 137 -2.21 2.54 14.69
CA VAL A 137 -2.91 2.57 15.97
C VAL A 137 -2.69 1.23 16.66
N VAL A 138 -2.37 1.28 17.95
CA VAL A 138 -2.29 0.07 18.78
C VAL A 138 -3.70 -0.33 19.16
N CYS A 139 -4.14 -1.51 18.75
CA CYS A 139 -5.50 -2.00 18.97
C CYS A 139 -5.46 -3.35 19.68
N LYS A 140 -6.38 -3.58 20.62
CA LYS A 140 -6.47 -4.84 21.36
C LYS A 140 -7.58 -5.71 20.78
N GLU A 141 -7.25 -6.91 20.31
CA GLU A 141 -8.26 -7.88 19.87
C GLU A 141 -9.06 -8.38 21.08
N VAL A 142 -10.39 -8.28 21.03
CA VAL A 142 -11.26 -8.56 22.19
C VAL A 142 -11.19 -10.03 22.61
N PRO A 143 -11.34 -11.03 21.72
CA PRO A 143 -11.27 -12.43 22.12
C PRO A 143 -9.94 -12.88 22.72
N SER A 144 -8.81 -12.42 22.16
CA SER A 144 -7.48 -12.91 22.55
C SER A 144 -6.74 -12.02 23.54
N GLY A 145 -7.17 -10.77 23.70
CA GLY A 145 -6.49 -9.74 24.47
C GLY A 145 -5.16 -9.27 23.87
N LYS A 146 -4.75 -9.76 22.69
CA LYS A 146 -3.47 -9.42 22.06
C LYS A 146 -3.52 -8.03 21.43
N SER A 147 -2.39 -7.33 21.48
CA SER A 147 -2.22 -6.02 20.85
C SER A 147 -1.68 -6.14 19.43
N TYR A 148 -2.25 -5.36 18.51
CA TYR A 148 -1.90 -5.31 17.10
C TYR A 148 -1.64 -3.86 16.68
N ALA A 149 -0.64 -3.62 15.84
CA ALA A 149 -0.40 -2.31 15.24
C ALA A 149 -1.09 -2.25 13.87
N ILE A 150 -2.29 -1.68 13.84
CA ILE A 150 -3.11 -1.58 12.62
C ILE A 150 -2.85 -0.24 11.95
N LEU A 151 -2.80 -0.18 10.62
CA LEU A 151 -2.63 1.08 9.91
C LEU A 151 -3.76 2.05 10.25
N ALA A 152 -3.43 3.29 10.62
CA ALA A 152 -4.39 4.30 11.05
C ALA A 152 -5.40 4.67 9.96
N HIS A 153 -5.06 4.37 8.71
CA HIS A 153 -5.90 4.60 7.55
C HIS A 153 -6.70 3.34 7.15
N ALA A 154 -6.65 2.25 7.91
CA ALA A 154 -7.47 1.08 7.62
C ALA A 154 -8.96 1.43 7.73
N TRP A 155 -9.77 0.91 6.80
CA TRP A 155 -11.22 0.97 6.90
C TRP A 155 -11.69 -0.01 7.96
N VAL A 156 -12.54 0.46 8.86
CA VAL A 156 -13.10 -0.33 9.95
C VAL A 156 -14.59 -0.05 10.07
N GLU A 157 -15.33 -1.02 10.60
CA GLU A 157 -16.76 -0.89 10.88
C GLU A 157 -16.93 -0.59 12.36
N THR A 158 -17.51 0.56 12.69
CA THR A 158 -17.86 0.89 14.08
C THR A 158 -19.29 0.47 14.38
N LYS A 159 -19.50 -0.21 15.51
CA LYS A 159 -20.84 -0.47 16.03
C LYS A 159 -21.42 0.77 16.71
#